data_AF-A0A127EHA4-F1
#
_entry.id   AF-A0A127EHA4-F1
#
_cell.length_a   1.000
_cell.length_b   1.000
_cell.length_c   1.000
_cell.angle_alpha   90.00
_cell.angle_beta   90.00
_cell.angle_gamma   90.00
#
_symmetry.space_group_name_H-M   'P 1'
#
loop_
_entity.id
_entity.type
_entity.pdbx_description
1 polymer ?
#
loop_
_entity_poly.entity_id
_entity_poly.type
_entity_poly.pdbx_seq_one_letter_code
_entity_poly.pdbx_strand_id
1 'polypeptide(L)'
;MLEISPLEDVMSYFHLIFFTYIVLLIVIALNFIKALYINRKLNLNKSSGKSLQLADLSISVFCGLAMFTGHLFQGVLADNNALGWNTWNNRLLLISIMSLIIFILNLIVVFKNNKK
;
A
#
# COMPACT_ATOMS: atom_id res chain seq x y z
N MET A 1 -25.50 30.12 -13.25
CA MET A 1 -24.84 28.84 -12.86
C MET A 1 -23.57 29.23 -12.16
N LEU A 2 -23.32 28.71 -10.94
CA LEU A 2 -21.99 28.80 -10.36
C LEU A 2 -21.07 27.95 -11.24
N GLU A 3 -20.13 28.58 -11.92
CA GLU A 3 -19.08 27.87 -12.67
C GLU A 3 -18.22 27.16 -11.63
N ILE A 4 -18.46 25.87 -11.44
CA ILE A 4 -17.59 25.03 -10.61
C ILE A 4 -16.31 24.83 -11.41
N SER A 5 -15.17 25.12 -10.80
CA SER A 5 -13.90 24.89 -11.47
C SER A 5 -13.72 23.38 -11.74
N PRO A 6 -13.18 22.96 -12.90
CA PRO A 6 -12.95 21.54 -13.18
C PRO A 6 -12.14 20.81 -12.08
N LEU A 7 -11.28 21.54 -11.38
CA LEU A 7 -10.50 21.03 -10.25
C LEU A 7 -11.37 20.72 -9.02
N GLU A 8 -12.31 21.59 -8.68
CA GLU A 8 -13.25 21.36 -7.56
C GLU A 8 -14.18 20.18 -7.83
N ASP A 9 -14.62 20.02 -9.08
CA ASP A 9 -15.45 18.88 -9.47
C ASP A 9 -14.68 17.54 -9.31
N VAL A 10 -13.43 17.49 -9.77
CA VAL A 10 -12.54 16.31 -9.55
C VAL A 10 -12.28 16.06 -8.06
N MET A 11 -12.08 17.11 -7.27
CA MET A 11 -11.89 17.00 -5.82
C MET A 11 -13.10 16.47 -5.08
N SER A 12 -14.32 16.71 -5.61
CA SER A 12 -15.54 16.19 -5.02
C SER A 12 -15.59 14.66 -5.01
N TYR A 13 -15.03 13.98 -6.01
CA TYR A 13 -14.96 12.51 -6.10
C TYR A 13 -13.66 11.91 -5.54
N PHE A 14 -12.67 12.75 -5.29
CA PHE A 14 -11.31 12.30 -4.94
C PHE A 14 -11.25 11.51 -3.62
N HIS A 15 -12.20 11.71 -2.72
CA HIS A 15 -12.33 10.94 -1.48
C HIS A 15 -12.48 9.42 -1.71
N LEU A 16 -13.05 8.99 -2.85
CA LEU A 16 -13.19 7.57 -3.19
C LEU A 16 -11.84 6.91 -3.48
N ILE A 17 -10.91 7.65 -4.08
CA ILE A 17 -9.55 7.16 -4.37
C ILE A 17 -8.83 6.88 -3.05
N PHE A 18 -9.11 7.66 -2.00
CA PHE A 18 -8.49 7.48 -0.69
C PHE A 18 -8.78 6.10 -0.06
N PHE A 19 -9.98 5.57 -0.27
CA PHE A 19 -10.34 4.23 0.20
C PHE A 19 -9.43 3.15 -0.41
N THR A 20 -8.99 3.33 -1.66
CA THR A 20 -8.08 2.40 -2.34
C THR A 20 -6.77 2.22 -1.57
N TYR A 21 -6.20 3.31 -1.02
CA TYR A 21 -4.94 3.21 -0.27
C TYR A 21 -5.09 2.44 1.05
N ILE A 22 -6.25 2.53 1.70
CA ILE A 22 -6.58 1.71 2.88
C ILE A 22 -6.64 0.24 2.48
N VAL A 23 -7.29 -0.09 1.37
CA VAL A 23 -7.36 -1.46 0.85
C VAL A 23 -5.95 -1.99 0.55
N LEU A 24 -5.08 -1.20 -0.08
CA LEU A 24 -3.69 -1.59 -0.35
C LEU A 24 -2.92 -1.89 0.94
N LEU A 25 -3.08 -1.08 2.00
CA LEU A 25 -2.49 -1.34 3.32
C LEU A 25 -3.00 -2.66 3.91
N ILE A 26 -4.30 -2.94 3.80
CA ILE A 26 -4.90 -4.20 4.27
C ILE A 26 -4.29 -5.39 3.54
N VAL A 27 -4.12 -5.32 2.21
CA VAL A 27 -3.49 -6.39 1.42
C VAL A 27 -2.06 -6.66 1.92
N ILE A 28 -1.25 -5.61 2.12
CA ILE A 28 0.11 -5.75 2.63
C ILE A 28 0.12 -6.38 4.04
N ALA A 29 -0.80 -5.96 4.92
CA ALA A 29 -0.93 -6.52 6.26
C ALA A 29 -1.35 -8.00 6.24
N LEU A 30 -2.30 -8.38 5.38
CA LEU A 30 -2.73 -9.77 5.21
C LEU A 30 -1.59 -10.65 4.69
N ASN A 31 -0.80 -10.15 3.73
CA ASN A 31 0.38 -10.86 3.23
C ASN A 31 1.41 -11.11 4.35
N PHE A 32 1.62 -10.13 5.23
CA PHE A 32 2.49 -10.30 6.39
C PHE A 32 1.96 -11.32 7.40
N ILE A 33 0.67 -11.25 7.75
CA ILE A 33 0.03 -12.20 8.67
C ILE A 33 0.10 -13.63 8.10
N LYS A 34 -0.15 -13.78 6.80
CA LYS A 34 -0.06 -15.06 6.08
C LYS A 34 1.36 -15.61 6.13
N ALA A 35 2.39 -14.79 5.92
CA ALA A 35 3.78 -15.21 6.03
C ALA A 35 4.14 -15.69 7.45
N LEU A 36 3.68 -14.99 8.49
CA LEU A 36 3.84 -15.42 9.89
C LEU A 36 3.15 -16.76 10.17
N TYR A 37 1.93 -16.95 9.66
CA TYR A 37 1.17 -18.18 9.86
C TYR A 37 1.84 -19.38 9.20
N ILE A 38 2.28 -19.25 7.96
CA ILE A 38 3.00 -20.30 7.22
C ILE A 38 4.27 -20.68 7.98
N ASN A 39 5.04 -19.70 8.47
CA ASN A 39 6.29 -19.94 9.19
C ASN A 39 6.10 -20.54 10.59
N ARG A 40 4.93 -20.39 11.23
CA ARG A 40 4.65 -20.92 12.57
C ARG A 40 3.99 -22.30 12.57
N LYS A 41 3.07 -22.57 11.62
CA LYS A 41 2.06 -23.62 11.80
C LYS A 41 2.02 -24.68 10.72
N LEU A 42 2.64 -24.44 9.57
CA LEU A 42 2.49 -25.32 8.42
C LEU A 42 3.78 -26.12 8.20
N ASN A 43 3.71 -27.42 8.49
CA ASN A 43 4.55 -28.46 7.87
C ASN A 43 4.22 -28.59 6.37
N LEU A 44 3.97 -27.48 5.67
CA LEU A 44 3.87 -27.47 4.21
C LEU A 44 5.23 -27.87 3.66
N ASN A 45 5.21 -28.59 2.53
CA ASN A 45 6.41 -28.80 1.74
C ASN A 45 7.15 -27.46 1.59
N LYS A 46 8.35 -27.36 2.18
CA LYS A 46 9.14 -26.12 2.39
C LYS A 46 9.27 -25.29 1.09
N SER A 47 9.24 -25.95 -0.06
CA SER A 47 9.25 -25.35 -1.40
C SER A 47 7.94 -24.60 -1.77
N SER A 48 6.78 -25.23 -1.56
CA SER A 48 5.46 -24.66 -1.93
C SER A 48 5.10 -23.42 -1.10
N GLY A 49 5.34 -23.47 0.22
CA GLY A 49 5.09 -22.33 1.11
C GLY A 49 5.99 -21.12 0.79
N LYS A 50 7.23 -21.37 0.35
CA LYS A 50 8.18 -20.32 -0.03
C LYS A 50 7.80 -19.66 -1.35
N SER A 51 7.38 -20.42 -2.36
CA SER A 51 6.90 -19.86 -3.63
C SER A 51 5.68 -18.96 -3.41
N LEU A 52 4.73 -19.37 -2.56
CA LEU A 52 3.57 -18.57 -2.19
C LEU A 52 3.95 -17.28 -1.48
N GLN A 53 4.86 -17.34 -0.50
CA GLN A 53 5.36 -16.14 0.20
C GLN A 53 6.07 -15.16 -0.74
N LEU A 54 6.83 -15.65 -1.72
CA LEU A 54 7.48 -14.80 -2.72
C LEU A 54 6.46 -14.11 -3.63
N ALA A 55 5.39 -14.80 -4.02
CA ALA A 55 4.30 -14.21 -4.79
C ALA A 55 3.53 -13.15 -3.98
N ASP A 56 3.24 -13.41 -2.71
CA ASP A 56 2.61 -12.41 -1.82
C ASP A 56 3.51 -11.16 -1.65
N LEU A 57 4.84 -11.37 -1.65
CA LEU A 57 5.80 -10.29 -1.54
C LEU A 57 5.87 -9.45 -2.82
N SER A 58 5.77 -10.07 -4.00
CA SER A 58 5.70 -9.31 -5.27
C SER A 58 4.40 -8.52 -5.38
N ILE A 59 3.27 -9.06 -4.94
CA ILE A 59 1.99 -8.32 -4.81
C ILE A 59 2.19 -7.09 -3.91
N SER A 60 2.87 -7.24 -2.78
CA SER A 60 3.14 -6.12 -1.86
C SER A 60 4.01 -5.03 -2.50
N VAL A 61 4.93 -5.38 -3.40
CA VAL A 61 5.70 -4.40 -4.21
C VAL A 61 4.77 -3.62 -5.14
N PHE A 62 3.84 -4.30 -5.83
CA PHE A 62 2.86 -3.62 -6.69
C PHE A 62 1.95 -2.67 -5.89
N CYS A 63 1.53 -3.06 -4.68
CA CYS A 63 0.80 -2.17 -3.78
C CYS A 63 1.63 -0.92 -3.42
N GLY A 64 2.92 -1.09 -3.14
CA GLY A 64 3.84 0.04 -2.89
C GLY A 64 3.99 0.96 -4.09
N LEU A 65 4.12 0.41 -5.30
CA LEU A 65 4.17 1.20 -6.54
C LEU A 65 2.88 2.00 -6.76
N ALA A 66 1.72 1.40 -6.51
CA ALA A 66 0.44 2.10 -6.60
C ALA A 66 0.31 3.24 -5.57
N MET A 67 0.87 3.10 -4.36
CA MET A 67 0.93 4.21 -3.41
C MET A 67 1.89 5.31 -3.89
N PHE A 68 3.02 4.95 -4.49
CA PHE A 68 3.98 5.90 -5.04
C PHE A 68 3.37 6.77 -6.15
N THR A 69 2.60 6.17 -7.07
CA THR A 69 1.88 6.95 -8.09
C THR A 69 0.80 7.86 -7.47
N GLY A 70 0.18 7.42 -6.36
CA GLY A 70 -0.70 8.27 -5.55
C GLY A 70 -0.01 9.53 -5.02
N HIS A 71 1.25 9.41 -4.57
CA HIS A 71 2.06 10.56 -4.13
C HIS A 71 2.42 11.50 -5.28
N LEU A 72 2.73 10.97 -6.47
CA LEU A 72 2.95 11.81 -7.66
C LEU A 72 1.71 12.64 -7.99
N PHE A 73 0.52 12.05 -7.86
CA PHE A 73 -0.73 12.78 -8.06
C PHE A 73 -0.95 13.87 -7.01
N GLN A 74 -0.53 13.66 -5.74
CA GLN A 74 -0.56 14.73 -4.74
C GLN A 74 0.33 15.92 -5.13
N GLY A 75 1.45 15.69 -5.83
CA GLY A 75 2.28 16.77 -6.39
C GLY A 75 1.50 17.62 -7.39
N VAL A 76 0.75 16.98 -8.31
CA VAL A 76 -0.12 17.70 -9.25
C VAL A 76 -1.18 18.53 -8.54
N LEU A 77 -1.78 18.00 -7.46
CA LEU A 77 -2.76 18.75 -6.66
C LEU A 77 -2.13 19.95 -5.93
N ALA A 78 -0.90 19.79 -5.44
CA ALA A 78 -0.15 20.87 -4.80
C ALA A 78 0.18 21.99 -5.80
N ASP A 79 0.64 21.64 -6.99
CA ASP A 79 0.97 22.60 -8.06
C ASP A 79 -0.26 23.42 -8.51
N ASN A 80 -1.46 22.86 -8.38
CA ASN A 80 -2.73 23.50 -8.72
C ASN A 80 -3.45 24.15 -7.52
N ASN A 81 -2.83 24.21 -6.33
CA ASN A 81 -3.43 24.75 -5.10
C ASN A 81 -4.82 24.14 -4.76
N ALA A 82 -5.00 22.84 -4.99
CA ALA A 82 -6.29 22.17 -4.78
C ALA A 82 -6.73 22.20 -3.30
N LEU A 83 -7.98 22.56 -3.02
CA LEU A 83 -8.48 22.62 -1.64
C LEU A 83 -8.30 21.29 -0.88
N GLY A 84 -7.70 21.36 0.31
CA GLY A 84 -7.53 20.20 1.19
C GLY A 84 -6.42 19.22 0.78
N TRP A 85 -5.66 19.48 -0.30
CA TRP A 85 -4.61 18.59 -0.81
C TRP A 85 -3.62 18.16 0.29
N ASN A 86 -3.22 19.08 1.17
CA ASN A 86 -2.25 18.82 2.23
C ASN A 86 -2.77 17.77 3.24
N THR A 87 -4.06 17.81 3.59
CA THR A 87 -4.67 16.81 4.48
C THR A 87 -4.66 15.42 3.85
N TRP A 88 -4.99 15.32 2.56
CA TRP A 88 -4.99 14.05 1.84
C TRP A 88 -3.57 13.50 1.69
N ASN A 89 -2.61 14.36 1.35
CA ASN A 89 -1.20 14.02 1.25
C ASN A 89 -0.66 13.46 2.57
N ASN A 90 -0.92 14.13 3.70
CA ASN A 90 -0.46 13.67 5.01
C ASN A 90 -1.05 12.31 5.40
N ARG A 91 -2.32 12.07 5.06
CA ARG A 91 -2.95 10.77 5.31
C ARG A 91 -2.37 9.66 4.41
N LEU A 92 -2.14 9.95 3.13
CA LEU A 92 -1.50 9.01 2.22
C LEU A 92 -0.07 8.69 2.67
N LEU A 93 0.69 9.70 3.10
CA LEU A 93 2.04 9.56 3.64
C LEU A 93 2.05 8.61 4.85
N LEU A 94 1.13 8.80 5.80
CA LEU A 94 1.00 7.93 6.96
C LEU A 94 0.74 6.47 6.55
N ILE A 95 -0.21 6.24 5.63
CA ILE A 95 -0.54 4.91 5.11
C ILE A 95 0.68 4.28 4.43
N SER A 96 1.43 5.05 3.61
CA SER A 96 2.62 4.57 2.92
C SER A 96 3.74 4.20 3.89
N ILE A 97 3.98 5.01 4.93
CA ILE A 97 4.99 4.71 5.96
C ILE A 97 4.62 3.43 6.71
N MET A 98 3.36 3.29 7.16
CA MET A 98 2.90 2.08 7.82
C MET A 98 3.06 0.84 6.92
N SER A 99 2.68 0.97 5.65
CA SER A 99 2.81 -0.09 4.65
C SER A 99 4.27 -0.50 4.43
N LEU A 100 5.18 0.48 4.35
CA LEU A 100 6.60 0.24 4.19
C LEU A 100 7.19 -0.51 5.39
N ILE A 101 6.82 -0.12 6.62
CA ILE A 101 7.26 -0.82 7.83
C ILE A 101 6.80 -2.28 7.80
N ILE A 102 5.52 -2.53 7.50
CA ILE A 102 4.98 -3.90 7.42
C ILE A 102 5.68 -4.70 6.32
N PHE A 103 5.92 -4.09 5.16
CA PHE A 103 6.62 -4.73 4.05
C PHE A 103 8.06 -5.14 4.43
N ILE A 104 8.81 -4.25 5.10
CA ILE A 104 10.16 -4.57 5.60
C ILE A 104 10.12 -5.72 6.60
N LEU A 105 9.16 -5.71 7.53
CA LEU A 105 8.98 -6.83 8.46
C LEU A 105 8.65 -8.14 7.72
N ASN A 106 7.84 -8.09 6.67
CA ASN A 106 7.51 -9.24 5.84
C ASN A 106 8.74 -9.78 5.10
N LEU A 107 9.57 -8.90 4.51
CA LEU A 107 10.86 -9.26 3.92
C LEU A 107 11.73 -10.05 4.93
N ILE A 108 11.87 -9.53 6.15
CA ILE A 108 12.66 -10.19 7.20
C ILE A 108 12.10 -11.59 7.49
N VAL A 109 10.78 -11.71 7.65
CA VAL A 109 10.11 -12.99 7.95
C VAL A 109 10.31 -14.02 6.84
N VAL A 110 10.16 -13.62 5.58
CA VAL A 110 10.32 -14.51 4.42
C VAL A 110 11.79 -14.93 4.23
N PHE A 111 12.74 -14.00 4.36
CA PHE A 111 14.15 -14.29 4.08
C PHE A 111 14.91 -14.91 5.27
N LYS A 112 14.51 -14.69 6.52
CA LYS A 112 15.16 -15.29 7.70
C LYS A 112 15.11 -16.83 7.68
N ASN A 113 14.06 -17.41 7.11
CA ASN A 113 13.91 -18.87 6.97
C ASN A 113 14.75 -19.50 5.85
N ASN A 114 15.46 -18.71 5.02
CA ASN A 114 16.34 -19.24 3.97
C ASN A 114 17.74 -19.62 4.46
N LYS A 115 18.10 -19.27 5.69
CA LYS A 115 19.41 -19.59 6.29
C LYS A 115 19.41 -20.88 7.13
N LYS A 116 18.33 -21.66 7.10
CA LYS A 116 18.22 -23.00 7.73
C LYS A 116 17.94 -24.05 6.67
#